data_AF-A0A4P0Y0N6-F1
#
_entry.id   AF-A0A4P0Y0N6-F1
#
_cell.length_a   1.000
_cell.length_b   1.000
_cell.length_c   1.000
_cell.angle_alpha   90.00
_cell.angle_beta   90.00
_cell.angle_gamma   90.00
#
_symmetry.space_group_name_H-M   'P 1'
#
loop_
_entity.id
_entity.type
_entity.pdbx_description
1 polymer ?
#
loop_
_entity_poly.entity_id
_entity_poly.type
_entity_poly.pdbx_seq_one_letter_code
_entity_poly.pdbx_strand_id
1 'polypeptide(L)'
;MKLLPGQHEGESDIQIARSLAKKWQLGAWLDDAGSKASGRYQAGGALYLYDLITLNDILYLSGGGDIEFNQHNDGNHNGSLYYSIPFGYWTLSAYGAYSQYRQQFNGNWSTMDYKSKNRYYSATLSRLLSHTRSKKPPLTCGSPRAPRIITSAAVSYW
;
A
#
# COMPACT_ATOMS: atom_id res chain seq x y z
N MET A 1 -11.44 16.17 -18.03
CA MET A 1 -10.56 17.17 -18.63
C MET A 1 -11.14 17.54 -19.98
N LYS A 2 -11.44 18.82 -20.20
CA LYS A 2 -11.89 19.36 -21.50
C LYS A 2 -10.87 20.41 -21.94
N LEU A 3 -10.53 20.38 -23.23
CA LEU A 3 -9.73 21.41 -23.88
C LEU A 3 -10.70 22.41 -24.50
N LEU A 4 -10.61 23.66 -24.08
CA LEU A 4 -11.39 24.77 -24.62
C LEU A 4 -10.45 25.67 -25.43
N PRO A 5 -10.92 26.29 -26.53
CA PRO A 5 -10.11 27.31 -27.21
C PRO A 5 -9.81 28.47 -26.26
N GLY A 6 -8.55 28.90 -26.23
CA GLY A 6 -8.13 30.06 -25.44
C GLY A 6 -8.58 31.38 -26.09
N GLN A 7 -8.31 32.50 -25.41
CA GLN A 7 -8.69 33.83 -25.88
C GLN A 7 -7.86 34.30 -27.07
N HIS A 8 -6.61 33.85 -27.21
CA HIS A 8 -5.74 34.16 -28.34
C HIS A 8 -5.43 32.93 -29.21
N GLU A 9 -5.04 33.18 -30.45
CA GLU A 9 -4.61 32.13 -31.37
C GLU A 9 -3.40 31.35 -30.80
N GLY A 10 -3.51 30.03 -30.80
CA GLY A 10 -2.49 29.13 -30.23
C GLY A 10 -2.64 28.86 -28.73
N GLU A 11 -3.60 29.49 -28.04
CA GLU A 11 -3.92 29.19 -26.64
C GLU A 11 -5.02 28.12 -26.53
N SER A 12 -4.97 27.33 -25.46
CA SER A 12 -6.01 26.36 -25.13
C SER A 12 -6.14 26.25 -23.63
N ASP A 13 -7.36 26.45 -23.15
CA ASP A 13 -7.67 26.35 -21.73
C ASP A 13 -8.00 24.90 -21.36
N ILE A 14 -7.38 24.44 -20.29
CA ILE A 14 -7.60 23.08 -19.78
C ILE A 14 -8.57 23.16 -18.60
N GLN A 15 -9.82 22.76 -18.84
CA GLN A 15 -10.80 22.66 -17.78
C GLN A 15 -10.74 21.27 -17.11
N ILE A 16 -10.35 21.25 -15.84
CA ILE A 16 -10.32 20.03 -15.00
C ILE A 16 -11.42 20.15 -13.94
N ALA A 17 -12.57 19.51 -14.19
CA ALA A 17 -13.57 19.31 -13.16
C ALA A 17 -13.19 18.06 -12.35
N ARG A 18 -12.76 18.26 -11.10
CA ARG A 18 -12.47 17.17 -10.14
C ARG A 18 -13.62 17.08 -9.15
N SER A 19 -14.28 15.93 -9.09
CA SER A 19 -15.27 15.62 -8.06
C SER A 19 -14.73 14.47 -7.21
N LEU A 20 -14.26 14.77 -6.00
CA LEU A 20 -14.02 13.74 -4.98
C LEU A 20 -15.23 13.74 -4.05
N ALA A 21 -16.13 12.77 -4.23
CA ALA A 21 -17.30 12.64 -3.36
C ALA A 21 -16.91 12.27 -1.93
N LYS A 22 -15.81 11.52 -1.74
CA LYS A 22 -15.26 11.14 -0.43
C LYS A 22 -13.74 11.15 -0.47
N LYS A 23 -13.11 11.76 0.53
CA LYS A 23 -11.65 11.79 0.74
C LYS A 23 -11.14 10.63 1.61
N TRP A 24 -12.01 9.68 1.93
CA TRP A 24 -11.68 8.55 2.78
C TRP A 24 -12.46 7.32 2.34
N GLN A 25 -11.86 6.16 2.59
CA GLN A 25 -12.47 4.85 2.37
C GLN A 25 -12.05 3.92 3.51
N LEU A 26 -13.01 3.18 4.04
CA LEU A 26 -12.80 2.16 5.06
C LEU A 26 -13.14 0.80 4.46
N GLY A 27 -12.30 -0.19 4.76
CA GLY A 27 -12.52 -1.59 4.47
C GLY A 27 -12.28 -2.42 5.73
N ALA A 28 -13.03 -3.49 5.88
CA ALA A 28 -12.80 -4.50 6.90
C ALA A 28 -12.92 -5.88 6.24
N TRP A 29 -12.17 -6.84 6.76
CA TRP A 29 -12.22 -8.22 6.30
C TRP A 29 -12.17 -9.17 7.49
N LEU A 30 -12.69 -10.37 7.27
CA LEU A 30 -12.69 -11.49 8.18
C LEU A 30 -12.44 -12.74 7.33
N ASP A 31 -11.43 -13.52 7.69
CA ASP A 31 -11.05 -14.74 6.99
C ASP A 31 -10.56 -15.81 7.97
N ASP A 32 -10.39 -17.04 7.47
CA ASP A 32 -9.83 -18.17 8.22
C ASP A 32 -8.43 -18.59 7.72
N ALA A 33 -7.67 -17.64 7.16
CA ALA A 33 -6.33 -17.89 6.62
C ALA A 33 -5.25 -18.11 7.69
N GLY A 34 -5.59 -17.98 8.97
CA GLY A 34 -4.69 -18.19 10.09
C GLY A 34 -4.43 -19.68 10.38
N SER A 35 -3.27 -19.98 10.96
CA SER A 35 -2.93 -21.35 11.33
C SER A 35 -3.61 -21.77 12.63
N LYS A 36 -3.84 -23.09 12.83
CA LYS A 36 -4.39 -23.61 14.10
C LYS A 36 -3.57 -23.23 15.34
N ALA A 37 -2.27 -22.98 15.17
CA ALA A 37 -1.34 -22.65 16.25
C ALA A 37 -1.21 -21.13 16.50
N SER A 38 -1.82 -20.29 15.67
CA SER A 38 -1.63 -18.83 15.69
C SER A 38 -2.94 -18.03 15.59
N GLY A 39 -4.06 -18.68 15.90
CA GLY A 39 -5.41 -18.17 15.65
C GLY A 39 -5.88 -18.52 14.24
N ARG A 40 -6.97 -19.29 14.12
CA ARG A 40 -7.53 -19.71 12.82
C ARG A 40 -8.25 -18.55 12.14
N TYR A 41 -9.00 -17.77 12.92
CA TYR A 41 -9.80 -16.66 12.42
C TYR A 41 -9.04 -15.35 12.53
N GLN A 42 -8.85 -14.67 11.40
CA GLN A 42 -8.22 -13.35 11.34
C GLN A 42 -9.24 -12.31 10.87
N ALA A 43 -9.22 -11.13 11.50
CA ALA A 43 -9.83 -9.95 10.90
C ALA A 43 -8.82 -8.84 10.79
N GLY A 44 -9.14 -7.91 9.90
CA GLY A 44 -8.44 -6.65 9.84
C GLY A 44 -9.31 -5.56 9.26
N GLY A 45 -8.75 -4.36 9.31
CA GLY A 45 -9.30 -3.17 8.71
C GLY A 45 -8.23 -2.41 7.95
N ALA A 46 -8.69 -1.67 6.95
CA ALA A 46 -7.89 -0.72 6.21
C ALA A 46 -8.62 0.62 6.11
N LEU A 47 -7.87 1.70 6.33
CA LEU A 47 -8.28 3.06 6.12
C LEU A 47 -7.42 3.66 5.01
N TYR A 48 -8.08 4.17 3.99
CA TYR A 48 -7.49 4.94 2.91
C TYR A 48 -7.93 6.39 3.06
N LEU A 49 -6.99 7.30 3.08
CA LEU A 49 -7.23 8.73 3.07
C LEU A 49 -6.60 9.31 1.80
N TYR A 50 -7.39 10.06 1.05
CA TYR A 50 -7.00 10.68 -0.20
C TYR A 50 -6.92 12.19 -0.01
N ASP A 51 -5.89 12.80 -0.58
CA ASP A 51 -5.76 14.25 -0.70
C ASP A 51 -5.71 14.97 0.66
N LEU A 52 -4.90 14.48 1.62
CA LEU A 52 -4.79 15.08 2.96
C LEU A 52 -4.17 16.47 2.90
N ILE A 53 -3.13 16.64 2.09
CA ILE A 53 -2.42 17.91 1.93
C ILE A 53 -2.74 18.60 0.60
N THR A 54 -3.80 18.16 -0.09
CA THR A 54 -4.25 18.71 -1.40
C THR A 54 -3.21 18.56 -2.52
N LEU A 55 -2.25 17.64 -2.36
CA LEU A 55 -1.22 17.34 -3.37
C LEU A 55 -1.49 16.02 -4.11
N ASN A 56 -2.75 15.56 -4.14
CA ASN A 56 -3.09 14.21 -4.63
C ASN A 56 -2.32 13.10 -3.91
N ASP A 57 -2.04 13.32 -2.64
CA ASP A 57 -1.40 12.36 -1.75
C ASP A 57 -2.37 11.25 -1.34
N ILE A 58 -1.82 10.09 -0.98
CA ILE A 58 -2.58 8.94 -0.50
C ILE A 58 -1.91 8.40 0.76
N LEU A 59 -2.69 8.28 1.83
CA LEU A 59 -2.31 7.58 3.05
C LEU A 59 -3.15 6.30 3.16
N TYR A 60 -2.46 5.18 3.37
CA TYR A 60 -3.06 3.88 3.63
C TYR A 60 -2.57 3.38 4.97
N LEU A 61 -3.53 2.98 5.79
CA LEU A 61 -3.33 2.39 7.10
C LEU A 61 -4.05 1.06 7.10
N SER A 62 -3.39 -0.01 7.52
CA SER A 62 -4.03 -1.29 7.73
C SER A 62 -3.56 -1.93 9.01
N GLY A 63 -4.42 -2.73 9.61
CA GLY A 63 -4.08 -3.54 10.75
C GLY A 63 -5.02 -4.72 10.84
N GLY A 64 -4.50 -5.83 11.34
CA GLY A 64 -5.27 -7.04 11.50
C GLY A 64 -4.60 -7.99 12.46
N GLY A 65 -5.37 -8.95 12.92
CA GLY A 65 -4.87 -9.99 13.78
C GLY A 65 -5.89 -11.08 14.02
N ASP A 66 -5.49 -12.04 14.84
CA ASP A 66 -6.39 -13.08 15.32
C ASP A 66 -7.50 -12.49 16.22
N ILE A 67 -8.69 -13.08 16.15
CA ILE A 67 -9.85 -12.69 16.96
C ILE A 67 -10.30 -13.84 17.88
N GLU A 68 -9.42 -14.79 18.12
CA GLU A 68 -9.79 -16.00 18.84
C GLU A 68 -9.85 -15.71 20.34
N PHE A 69 -11.04 -15.35 20.84
CA PHE A 69 -11.32 -14.91 22.22
C PHE A 69 -10.84 -15.89 23.33
N ASN A 70 -10.50 -17.12 22.98
CA ASN A 70 -10.10 -18.17 23.91
C ASN A 70 -8.56 -18.41 23.95
N GLN A 71 -7.78 -17.71 23.13
CA GLN A 71 -6.31 -17.80 23.12
C GLN A 71 -5.71 -16.57 23.82
N HIS A 72 -5.57 -16.62 25.15
CA HIS A 72 -5.02 -15.52 25.94
C HIS A 72 -3.48 -15.36 25.80
N ASN A 73 -2.79 -16.27 25.10
CA ASN A 73 -1.33 -16.32 25.12
C ASN A 73 -0.65 -16.49 23.75
N ASP A 74 -1.40 -16.74 22.67
CA ASP A 74 -0.89 -16.88 21.29
C ASP A 74 -1.62 -15.91 20.38
N GLY A 75 -0.95 -15.39 19.36
CA GLY A 75 -1.59 -14.46 18.44
C GLY A 75 -0.66 -13.85 17.39
N ASN A 76 -1.26 -13.48 16.26
CA ASN A 76 -0.62 -12.84 15.13
C ASN A 76 -1.19 -11.44 14.96
N HIS A 77 -0.34 -10.42 15.04
CA HIS A 77 -0.75 -9.03 14.88
C HIS A 77 0.08 -8.41 13.76
N ASN A 78 -0.60 -7.82 12.78
CA ASN A 78 0.06 -7.08 11.72
C ASN A 78 -0.47 -5.65 11.64
N GLY A 79 0.40 -4.76 11.17
CA GLY A 79 0.07 -3.37 10.91
C GLY A 79 0.90 -2.89 9.74
N SER A 80 0.29 -2.13 8.83
CA SER A 80 1.02 -1.48 7.76
C SER A 80 0.56 -0.04 7.56
N LEU A 81 1.48 0.78 7.11
CA LEU A 81 1.34 2.20 6.85
C LEU A 81 2.01 2.45 5.51
N TYR A 82 1.31 3.09 4.60
CA TYR A 82 1.85 3.53 3.32
C TYR A 82 1.44 4.97 3.08
N TYR A 83 2.39 5.81 2.67
CA TYR A 83 2.13 7.19 2.32
C TYR A 83 2.82 7.54 1.02
N SER A 84 2.11 8.16 0.08
CA SER A 84 2.66 8.51 -1.22
C SER A 84 2.22 9.91 -1.63
N ILE A 85 3.18 10.74 -2.03
CA ILE A 85 2.95 12.09 -2.54
C ILE A 85 3.57 12.21 -3.94
N PRO A 86 2.75 12.40 -4.99
CA PRO A 86 3.24 12.81 -6.30
C PRO A 86 3.45 14.34 -6.33
N PHE A 87 4.64 14.78 -6.76
CA PHE A 87 4.95 16.19 -7.00
C PHE A 87 5.55 16.38 -8.40
N GLY A 88 4.70 16.79 -9.35
CA GLY A 88 5.08 16.92 -10.76
C GLY A 88 5.53 15.59 -11.35
N TYR A 89 6.81 15.49 -11.71
CA TYR A 89 7.42 14.26 -12.23
C TYR A 89 8.06 13.38 -11.15
N TRP A 90 8.00 13.79 -9.88
CA TRP A 90 8.55 13.04 -8.76
C TRP A 90 7.45 12.34 -7.99
N THR A 91 7.77 11.21 -7.38
CA THR A 91 6.89 10.52 -6.44
C THR A 91 7.73 10.09 -5.25
N LEU A 92 7.35 10.57 -4.09
CA LEU A 92 7.91 10.13 -2.82
C LEU A 92 6.92 9.17 -2.18
N SER A 93 7.39 7.99 -1.78
CA SER A 93 6.58 7.02 -1.06
C SER A 93 7.33 6.49 0.15
N ALA A 94 6.60 6.30 1.24
CA ALA A 94 7.09 5.71 2.47
C ALA A 94 6.17 4.55 2.84
N TYR A 95 6.76 3.44 3.26
CA TYR A 95 6.08 2.24 3.70
C TYR A 95 6.66 1.78 5.03
N GLY A 96 5.80 1.48 5.98
CA GLY A 96 6.15 0.86 7.25
C GLY A 96 5.24 -0.33 7.48
N ALA A 97 5.79 -1.47 7.86
CA ALA A 97 5.03 -2.63 8.26
C ALA A 97 5.60 -3.24 9.53
N TYR A 98 4.71 -3.75 10.36
CA TYR A 98 5.00 -4.48 11.57
C TYR A 98 4.23 -5.78 11.54
N SER A 99 4.90 -6.87 11.90
CA SER A 99 4.26 -8.15 12.14
C SER A 99 4.84 -8.77 13.40
N GLN A 100 3.97 -9.22 14.30
CA GLN A 100 4.34 -9.96 15.49
C GLN A 100 3.62 -11.28 15.48
N TYR A 101 4.41 -12.34 15.61
CA TYR A 101 3.93 -13.70 15.72
C TYR A 101 4.32 -14.27 17.07
N ARG A 102 3.35 -14.78 17.82
CA ARG A 102 3.58 -15.50 19.07
C ARG A 102 2.96 -16.89 18.95
N GLN A 103 3.78 -17.90 19.24
CA GLN A 103 3.37 -19.30 19.25
C GLN A 103 3.92 -19.99 20.49
N GLN A 104 3.04 -20.61 21.24
CA GLN A 104 3.34 -21.38 22.43
C GLN A 104 3.38 -22.87 22.07
N PHE A 105 4.47 -23.52 22.46
CA PHE A 105 4.61 -24.97 22.39
C PHE A 105 4.38 -25.56 23.78
N ASN A 106 3.23 -26.20 23.97
CA ASN A 106 2.94 -26.96 25.19
C ASN A 106 3.57 -28.35 25.10
N GLY A 107 4.65 -28.60 25.83
CA GLY A 107 5.20 -29.92 26.07
C GLY A 107 4.64 -30.55 27.36
N ASN A 108 4.78 -31.87 27.54
CA ASN A 108 4.26 -32.59 28.71
C ASN A 108 4.79 -32.09 30.08
N TRP A 109 5.94 -31.39 30.10
CA TRP A 109 6.59 -30.93 31.34
C TRP A 109 7.06 -29.47 31.30
N SER A 110 6.89 -28.76 30.17
CA SER A 110 7.28 -27.36 30.04
C SER A 110 6.55 -26.70 28.88
N THR A 111 6.27 -25.41 29.05
CA THR A 111 5.68 -24.53 28.04
C THR A 111 6.77 -23.61 27.51
N MET A 112 7.02 -23.64 26.20
CA MET A 112 7.97 -22.74 25.54
C MET A 112 7.24 -21.73 24.66
N ASP A 113 7.47 -20.45 24.92
CA ASP A 113 6.90 -19.35 24.13
C ASP A 113 7.91 -18.91 23.05
N TYR A 114 7.52 -18.99 21.78
CA TYR A 114 8.26 -18.43 20.66
C TYR A 114 7.64 -17.11 20.21
N LYS A 115 8.42 -16.02 20.26
CA LYS A 115 7.98 -14.68 19.84
C LYS A 115 8.87 -14.14 18.75
N SER A 116 8.33 -13.95 17.56
CA SER A 116 9.00 -13.29 16.44
C SER A 116 8.39 -11.91 16.20
N LYS A 117 9.25 -10.90 16.03
CA LYS A 117 8.85 -9.53 15.70
C LYS A 117 9.60 -9.13 14.44
N ASN A 118 8.86 -8.82 13.40
CA ASN A 118 9.42 -8.31 12.16
C ASN A 118 8.96 -6.86 11.96
N ARG A 119 9.91 -5.97 11.69
CA ARG A 119 9.65 -4.57 11.33
C ARG A 119 10.23 -4.33 9.96
N TYR A 120 9.51 -3.59 9.13
CA TYR A 120 9.98 -3.25 7.80
C TYR A 120 9.68 -1.78 7.56
N TYR A 121 10.69 -1.04 7.11
CA TYR A 121 10.54 0.35 6.72
C TYR A 121 11.22 0.55 5.38
N SER A 122 10.53 1.21 4.46
CA SER A 122 11.03 1.53 3.13
C SER A 122 10.64 2.94 2.75
N ALA A 123 11.59 3.70 2.24
CA ALA A 123 11.33 4.97 1.60
C ALA A 123 11.83 4.89 0.16
N THR A 124 10.99 5.29 -0.79
CA THR A 124 11.29 5.28 -2.22
C THR A 124 11.01 6.63 -2.83
N LEU A 125 12.04 7.21 -3.45
CA LEU A 125 11.93 8.39 -4.31
C LEU A 125 12.07 7.95 -5.77
N SER A 126 11.09 8.29 -6.60
CA SER A 126 11.06 7.98 -8.02
C SER A 126 10.86 9.24 -8.86
N ARG A 127 11.43 9.27 -10.07
CA ARG A 127 11.23 10.35 -11.05
C ARG A 127 10.84 9.78 -12.41
N LEU A 128 9.79 10.33 -13.01
CA LEU A 128 9.42 10.06 -14.40
C LEU A 128 10.35 10.85 -15.33
N LEU A 129 11.16 10.15 -16.13
CA LEU A 129 12.13 10.76 -17.05
C LEU A 129 11.59 10.93 -18.47
N SER A 130 10.74 10.02 -18.93
CA SER A 130 10.15 10.09 -20.26
C SER A 130 8.77 9.43 -20.27
N HIS A 131 7.81 10.11 -20.91
CA HIS A 131 6.46 9.61 -21.13
C HIS A 131 6.14 9.71 -22.62
N THR A 132 6.76 8.87 -23.45
CA THR A 132 6.33 8.73 -24.85
C THR A 132 5.12 7.80 -24.88
N ARG A 133 4.00 8.23 -25.49
CA ARG A 133 2.88 7.35 -25.81
C ARG A 133 3.31 6.37 -26.90
N SER A 134 3.92 5.25 -26.51
CA SER A 134 4.00 4.11 -27.42
C SER A 134 2.59 3.53 -27.55
N LYS A 135 1.87 3.92 -28.61
CA LYS A 135 0.68 3.18 -29.06
C LYS A 135 1.15 1.75 -29.34
N LYS A 136 0.79 0.79 -28.48
CA LYS A 136 0.91 -0.62 -28.84
C LYS A 136 -0.16 -0.93 -29.89
N PRO A 137 0.19 -1.36 -31.12
CA PRO A 137 -0.74 -2.16 -31.90
C PRO A 137 -0.96 -3.51 -31.20
N PRO A 138 -2.16 -4.12 -31.27
CA PRO A 138 -2.41 -5.42 -30.70
C PRO A 138 -1.79 -6.50 -31.58
N LEU A 139 -0.62 -7.01 -31.21
CA LEU A 139 -0.13 -8.31 -31.65
C LEU A 139 0.57 -8.99 -30.48
N THR A 140 -0.13 -9.94 -29.86
CA THR A 140 0.40 -10.86 -28.87
C THR A 140 1.25 -11.92 -29.56
N CYS A 141 2.57 -11.74 -29.53
CA CYS A 141 3.54 -12.80 -29.35
C CYS A 141 4.86 -12.19 -28.84
N GLY A 142 5.19 -12.45 -27.56
CA GLY A 142 6.53 -12.24 -27.02
C GLY A 142 6.85 -10.85 -26.45
N SER A 143 6.82 -10.75 -25.11
CA SER A 143 7.52 -9.75 -24.27
C SER A 143 7.13 -8.26 -24.42
N PRO A 144 6.24 -7.74 -23.54
CA PRO A 144 6.07 -6.31 -23.39
C PRO A 144 7.18 -5.74 -22.50
N ARG A 145 8.20 -5.11 -23.11
CA ARG A 145 9.13 -4.23 -22.38
C ARG A 145 8.32 -3.12 -21.70
N ALA A 146 8.29 -3.16 -20.37
CA ALA A 146 7.66 -2.16 -19.51
C ALA A 146 8.38 -0.80 -19.62
N PRO A 147 7.71 0.33 -19.30
CA PRO A 147 8.38 1.62 -19.17
C PRO A 147 9.57 1.52 -18.21
N ARG A 148 10.74 2.00 -18.66
CA ARG A 148 11.97 2.00 -17.85
C ARG A 148 11.85 3.01 -16.71
N ILE A 149 11.59 2.53 -15.50
CA ILE A 149 11.86 3.24 -14.24
C ILE A 149 13.35 3.02 -13.96
N ILE A 150 14.18 4.06 -14.12
CA ILE A 150 15.65 3.91 -14.09
C ILE A 150 16.24 4.18 -12.69
N THR A 151 15.49 4.75 -11.75
CA THR A 151 16.00 4.93 -10.39
C THR A 151 14.87 4.89 -9.37
N SER A 152 14.78 3.78 -8.64
CA SER A 152 14.11 3.72 -7.34
C SER A 152 15.20 3.55 -6.29
N ALA A 153 15.47 4.59 -5.50
CA ALA A 153 16.29 4.41 -4.30
C ALA A 153 15.35 3.91 -3.20
N ALA A 154 15.32 2.59 -2.98
CA ALA A 154 14.61 1.99 -1.85
C ALA A 154 15.60 1.83 -0.70
N VAL A 155 15.48 2.67 0.32
CA VAL A 155 16.25 2.49 1.56
C VAL A 155 15.44 1.58 2.47
N SER A 156 15.83 0.31 2.56
CA SER A 156 15.26 -0.68 3.47
C SER A 156 16.15 -0.80 4.70
N TYR A 157 15.62 -0.54 5.89
CA TYR A 157 16.32 -0.82 7.15
C TYR A 157 15.75 -2.11 7.76
N TRP A 158 16.64 -3.05 8.11
CA TRP A 158 16.36 -4.32 8.77
C TRP A 158 16.45 -4.19 10.29
#